data_AF-A0A931XZQ7-F1
#
_entry.id   AF-A0A931XZQ7-F1
#
_cell.length_a   1.000
_cell.length_b   1.000
_cell.length_c   1.000
_cell.angle_alpha   90.00
_cell.angle_beta   90.00
_cell.angle_gamma   90.00
#
_symmetry.space_group_name_H-M   'P 1'
#
loop_
_entity.id
_entity.type
_entity.pdbx_description
1 polymer ?
#
loop_
_entity_poly.entity_id
_entity_poly.type
_entity_poly.pdbx_seq_one_letter_code
_entity_poly.pdbx_strand_id
1 'polypeptide(L)'
;MSLIQKIIDFFLGLFGMKKSAPPQLAAPPAVAASSSSSSSSASDTDDDDDDKPIDRQKYAQEQWAETQQGIARFEAGSQLPAGLTWNDPVAFWMKAFGVEEAQMKGKDNDAAARENGFRGYEHFVECRDYVTWKWSVLGTNSDGQPDVVVKDEYTNAMMKARMGQHQAAQAAAANADPTLLQPEDGVTVEAWAGASANLAQLPQNATMAQVAEVLARFGLDKARYDKANLAWQAKMQRDTTAVIATKFGEAFAAAQGQGAGAGEPCTFEKFCEVMAAQAMWAEQGLDVNAQLRAVFGINAAEYSKYSSYWSPKMATDIAMVNRQQELDRKYRAKYQGAASTADDDLSL
;
A
#
# COMPACT_ATOMS: atom_id res chain seq x y z
N MET A 1 -34.73 11.25 4.46
CA MET A 1 -33.32 10.92 4.09
C MET A 1 -33.33 10.02 2.87
N SER A 2 -32.60 10.41 1.82
CA SER A 2 -32.52 9.65 0.57
C SER A 2 -31.86 8.28 0.81
N LEU A 3 -32.32 7.24 0.09
CA LEU A 3 -31.73 5.90 0.05
C LEU A 3 -30.22 5.95 -0.26
N ILE A 4 -29.80 6.93 -1.06
CA ILE A 4 -28.40 7.19 -1.43
C ILE A 4 -27.56 7.61 -0.21
N GLN A 5 -28.13 8.38 0.73
CA GLN A 5 -27.43 8.78 1.96
C GLN A 5 -27.17 7.58 2.87
N LYS A 6 -28.14 6.65 2.97
CA LYS A 6 -27.97 5.41 3.77
C LYS A 6 -26.91 4.48 3.19
N ILE A 7 -26.72 4.48 1.86
CA ILE A 7 -25.70 3.71 1.17
C ILE A 7 -24.31 4.32 1.44
N ILE A 8 -24.18 5.64 1.34
CA ILE A 8 -22.94 6.35 1.67
C ILE A 8 -22.56 6.13 3.15
N ASP A 9 -23.52 6.26 4.07
CA ASP A 9 -23.28 6.09 5.51
C ASP A 9 -22.92 4.64 5.87
N PHE A 10 -23.49 3.65 5.17
CA PHE A 10 -23.14 2.23 5.33
C PHE A 10 -21.71 1.95 4.87
N PHE A 11 -21.30 2.43 3.70
CA PHE A 11 -19.94 2.20 3.19
C PHE A 11 -18.87 3.00 3.97
N LEU A 12 -19.15 4.25 4.38
CA LEU A 12 -18.25 5.01 5.26
C LEU A 12 -18.10 4.37 6.65
N GLY A 13 -19.16 3.72 7.14
CA GLY A 13 -19.13 2.93 8.37
C GLY A 13 -18.33 1.63 8.24
N LEU A 14 -18.42 0.95 7.08
CA LEU A 14 -17.75 -0.33 6.80
C LEU A 14 -16.23 -0.17 6.58
N PHE A 15 -15.78 0.96 6.03
CA PHE A 15 -14.36 1.26 5.77
C PHE A 15 -13.70 2.16 6.84
N GLY A 16 -14.33 2.35 8.00
CA GLY A 16 -13.73 3.09 9.12
C GLY A 16 -13.54 4.60 8.89
N MET A 17 -14.06 5.16 7.80
CA MET A 17 -14.00 6.60 7.50
C MET A 17 -15.16 7.36 8.14
N LYS A 18 -15.34 7.22 9.46
CA LYS A 18 -16.16 8.18 10.18
C LYS A 18 -15.42 9.52 10.18
N LYS A 19 -16.16 10.60 9.89
CA LYS A 19 -15.72 11.97 10.15
C LYS A 19 -15.62 12.16 11.67
N SER A 20 -14.53 11.70 12.25
CA SER A 20 -14.22 11.87 13.66
C SER A 20 -14.03 13.36 13.93
N ALA A 21 -14.81 13.90 14.87
CA ALA A 21 -14.43 15.13 15.54
C ALA A 21 -12.99 14.99 16.09
N PRO A 22 -12.20 16.08 16.15
CA PRO A 22 -10.83 16.01 16.61
C PRO A 22 -10.77 15.34 18.00
N PRO A 23 -9.92 14.33 18.20
CA PRO A 23 -9.78 13.68 19.48
C PRO A 23 -9.30 14.70 20.50
N GLN A 24 -10.14 15.01 21.48
CA GLN A 24 -9.70 15.71 22.68
C GLN A 24 -8.75 14.79 23.43
N LEU A 25 -7.50 15.22 23.55
CA LEU A 25 -6.48 14.61 24.39
C LEU A 25 -6.96 14.65 25.85
N ALA A 26 -7.49 13.54 26.34
CA ALA A 26 -7.67 13.33 27.77
C ALA A 26 -6.29 13.08 28.39
N ALA A 27 -5.96 13.86 29.43
CA ALA A 27 -4.75 13.71 30.21
C ALA A 27 -4.68 12.33 30.88
N PRO A 28 -3.50 11.69 30.96
CA PRO A 28 -3.35 10.42 31.67
C PRO A 28 -3.47 10.62 33.19
N PRO A 29 -4.13 9.70 33.92
CA PRO A 29 -4.13 9.70 35.37
C PRO A 29 -2.77 9.26 35.91
N ALA A 30 -2.33 9.93 36.98
CA ALA A 30 -1.14 9.60 37.73
C ALA A 30 -1.27 8.20 38.37
N VAL A 31 -0.31 7.31 38.09
CA VAL A 31 -0.18 6.01 38.76
C VAL A 31 0.97 6.06 39.75
N ALA A 32 0.62 5.71 40.99
CA ALA A 32 1.48 5.67 42.16
C ALA A 32 2.55 4.58 42.05
N ALA A 33 3.74 4.90 42.55
CA ALA A 33 4.87 3.99 42.70
C ALA A 33 4.52 2.80 43.62
N SER A 34 4.89 1.60 43.19
CA SER A 34 5.01 0.44 44.08
C SER A 34 6.37 -0.21 43.87
N SER A 35 7.11 -0.26 44.97
CA SER A 35 8.44 -0.84 45.15
C SER A 35 8.39 -2.36 45.05
N SER A 36 9.26 -2.95 44.22
CA SER A 36 9.61 -4.38 44.33
C SER A 36 11.13 -4.51 44.40
N SER A 37 11.55 -5.28 45.40
CA SER A 37 12.91 -5.53 45.87
C SER A 37 13.64 -6.51 44.96
N SER A 38 14.76 -6.08 44.38
CA SER A 38 15.72 -6.92 43.67
C SER A 38 16.76 -7.50 44.63
N SER A 39 16.84 -8.83 44.71
CA SER A 39 17.94 -9.56 45.35
C SER A 39 19.15 -9.58 44.43
N SER A 40 20.21 -8.87 44.82
CA SER A 40 21.50 -8.80 44.14
C SER A 40 22.33 -10.06 44.41
N SER A 41 22.67 -10.79 43.35
CA SER A 41 23.77 -11.75 43.34
C SER A 41 24.95 -11.07 42.64
N ALA A 42 25.95 -10.69 43.43
CA ALA A 42 27.16 -10.03 42.96
C ALA A 42 28.05 -11.00 42.16
N SER A 43 28.26 -10.68 40.89
CA SER A 43 29.47 -11.09 40.16
C SER A 43 30.16 -9.81 39.71
N ASP A 44 31.16 -9.44 40.49
CA ASP A 44 32.04 -8.28 40.35
C ASP A 44 33.00 -8.56 39.19
N THR A 45 32.71 -7.99 38.02
CA THR A 45 33.66 -7.81 36.93
C THR A 45 33.61 -6.33 36.57
N ASP A 46 34.53 -5.57 37.16
CA ASP A 46 34.88 -4.20 36.80
C ASP A 46 35.39 -4.15 35.35
N ASP A 47 34.50 -4.06 34.38
CA ASP A 47 34.81 -3.65 33.00
C ASP A 47 34.27 -2.22 32.78
N ASP A 48 35.00 -1.24 33.31
CA ASP A 48 34.80 0.22 33.12
C ASP A 48 35.09 0.70 31.66
N ASP A 49 34.96 -0.18 30.66
CA ASP A 49 35.32 0.09 29.27
C ASP A 49 34.11 0.39 28.35
N ASP A 50 32.89 0.43 28.91
CA ASP A 50 31.61 0.59 28.19
C ASP A 50 31.27 2.01 27.69
N ASP A 51 32.08 3.03 28.01
CA ASP A 51 31.83 4.43 27.62
C ASP A 51 32.63 4.90 26.39
N LYS A 52 33.36 4.00 25.71
CA LYS A 52 34.06 4.36 24.46
C LYS A 52 33.05 4.55 23.34
N PRO A 53 33.06 5.70 22.62
CA PRO A 53 32.17 5.89 21.47
C PRO A 53 32.43 4.79 20.44
N ILE A 54 31.40 3.98 20.17
CA ILE A 54 31.47 2.90 19.18
C ILE A 54 31.86 3.50 17.84
N ASP A 55 32.96 3.03 17.26
CA ASP A 55 33.30 3.32 15.86
C ASP A 55 32.27 2.64 14.96
N ARG A 56 31.24 3.41 14.59
CA ARG A 56 30.11 2.94 13.78
C ARG A 56 30.54 2.42 12.41
N GLN A 57 31.60 2.98 11.83
CA GLN A 57 32.11 2.53 10.55
C GLN A 57 32.74 1.15 10.67
N LYS A 58 33.57 0.94 11.70
CA LYS A 58 34.16 -0.36 12.00
C LYS A 58 33.08 -1.40 12.30
N TYR A 59 32.10 -1.05 13.14
CA TYR A 59 30.97 -1.92 13.46
C TYR A 59 30.21 -2.37 12.20
N ALA A 60 29.85 -1.44 11.30
CA ALA A 60 29.15 -1.77 10.07
C ALA A 60 29.97 -2.71 9.16
N GLN A 61 31.29 -2.50 9.08
CA GLN A 61 32.18 -3.37 8.30
C GLN A 61 32.28 -4.79 8.89
N GLU A 62 32.34 -4.91 10.23
CA GLU A 62 32.34 -6.20 10.92
C GLU A 62 31.02 -6.95 10.70
N GLN A 63 29.88 -6.27 10.85
CA GLN A 63 28.56 -6.85 10.55
C GLN A 63 28.42 -7.27 9.07
N TRP A 64 28.98 -6.49 8.15
CA TRP A 64 29.01 -6.86 6.74
C TRP A 64 29.86 -8.10 6.48
N ALA A 65 31.02 -8.20 7.13
CA ALA A 65 31.88 -9.38 7.02
C ALA A 65 31.16 -10.64 7.57
N GLU A 66 30.47 -10.53 8.70
CA GLU A 66 29.64 -11.61 9.26
C GLU A 66 28.53 -12.04 8.31
N THR A 67 27.86 -11.07 7.67
CA THR A 67 26.84 -11.29 6.63
C THR A 67 27.43 -12.09 5.45
N GLN A 68 28.60 -11.70 4.95
CA GLN A 68 29.28 -12.42 3.85
C GLN A 68 29.70 -13.84 4.26
N GLN A 69 30.16 -14.04 5.50
CA GLN A 69 30.48 -15.37 6.02
C GLN A 69 29.23 -16.25 6.18
N GLY A 70 28.11 -15.67 6.61
CA GLY A 70 26.81 -16.35 6.67
C GLY A 70 26.36 -16.84 5.29
N ILE A 71 26.44 -15.97 4.28
CA ILE A 71 26.17 -16.32 2.88
C ILE A 71 27.03 -17.49 2.42
N ALA A 72 28.36 -17.41 2.62
CA ALA A 72 29.28 -18.46 2.18
C ALA A 72 29.02 -19.81 2.88
N ARG A 73 28.70 -19.78 4.19
CA ARG A 73 28.33 -21.00 4.93
C ARG A 73 27.06 -21.64 4.40
N PHE A 74 26.02 -20.84 4.12
CA PHE A 74 24.77 -21.36 3.56
C PHE A 74 25.01 -21.97 2.17
N GLU A 75 25.74 -21.29 1.28
CA GLU A 75 26.02 -21.78 -0.07
C GLU A 75 26.89 -23.05 -0.09
N ALA A 76 27.70 -23.27 0.95
CA ALA A 76 28.53 -24.48 1.07
C ALA A 76 27.78 -25.70 1.63
N GLY A 77 26.77 -25.48 2.50
CA GLY A 77 26.16 -26.56 3.30
C GLY A 77 24.65 -26.74 3.17
N SER A 78 23.95 -25.74 2.61
CA SER A 78 22.49 -25.70 2.52
C SER A 78 22.04 -25.31 1.11
N GLN A 79 20.75 -25.52 0.84
CA GLN A 79 20.13 -25.18 -0.44
C GLN A 79 18.73 -24.65 -0.18
N LEU A 80 18.34 -23.62 -0.93
CA LEU A 80 16.95 -23.17 -0.91
C LEU A 80 16.01 -24.31 -1.34
N PRO A 81 14.76 -24.34 -0.84
CA PRO A 81 13.74 -25.27 -1.32
C PRO A 81 13.60 -25.27 -2.85
N ALA A 82 13.19 -26.40 -3.41
CA ALA A 82 12.94 -26.51 -4.85
C ALA A 82 11.94 -25.43 -5.32
N GLY A 83 12.27 -24.75 -6.41
CA GLY A 83 11.48 -23.65 -6.96
C GLY A 83 11.66 -22.30 -6.26
N LEU A 84 12.51 -22.21 -5.22
CA LEU A 84 12.95 -20.94 -4.65
C LEU A 84 14.33 -20.54 -5.14
N THR A 85 14.50 -19.25 -5.36
CA THR A 85 15.77 -18.60 -5.67
C THR A 85 15.88 -17.32 -4.86
N TRP A 86 17.10 -16.92 -4.47
CA TRP A 86 17.28 -15.70 -3.68
C TRP A 86 16.95 -14.44 -4.50
N ASN A 87 17.02 -14.51 -5.83
CA ASN A 87 16.69 -13.40 -6.72
C ASN A 87 15.18 -13.21 -6.96
N ASP A 88 14.33 -14.10 -6.42
CA ASP A 88 12.87 -13.93 -6.38
C ASP A 88 12.38 -13.82 -4.92
N PRO A 89 12.54 -12.64 -4.30
CA PRO A 89 12.14 -12.45 -2.91
C PRO A 89 10.63 -12.52 -2.71
N VAL A 90 9.82 -12.30 -3.75
CA VAL A 90 8.36 -12.42 -3.66
C VAL A 90 7.98 -13.89 -3.46
N ALA A 91 8.53 -14.80 -4.26
CA ALA A 91 8.30 -16.23 -4.10
C ALA A 91 8.77 -16.73 -2.73
N PHE A 92 9.91 -16.23 -2.23
CA PHE A 92 10.39 -16.54 -0.88
C PHE A 92 9.38 -16.10 0.18
N TRP A 93 8.95 -14.82 0.16
CA TRP A 93 7.98 -14.29 1.13
C TRP A 93 6.64 -15.02 1.09
N MET A 94 6.16 -15.43 -0.08
CA MET A 94 4.94 -16.25 -0.19
C MET A 94 5.04 -17.56 0.59
N LYS A 95 6.19 -18.25 0.53
CA LYS A 95 6.42 -19.46 1.32
C LYS A 95 6.61 -19.16 2.81
N ALA A 96 7.31 -18.08 3.15
CA ALA A 96 7.50 -17.66 4.54
C ALA A 96 6.15 -17.38 5.23
N PHE A 97 5.26 -16.62 4.57
CA PHE A 97 3.91 -16.39 5.08
C PHE A 97 3.06 -17.64 5.13
N GLY A 98 3.27 -18.60 4.21
CA GLY A 98 2.61 -19.91 4.30
C GLY A 98 3.01 -20.68 5.56
N VAL A 99 4.26 -20.54 6.04
CA VAL A 99 4.71 -21.11 7.33
C VAL A 99 3.97 -20.43 8.48
N GLU A 100 3.91 -19.09 8.49
CA GLU A 100 3.18 -18.33 9.52
C GLU A 100 1.68 -18.69 9.55
N GLU A 101 1.03 -18.80 8.39
CA GLU A 101 -0.38 -19.15 8.29
C GLU A 101 -0.64 -20.57 8.82
N ALA A 102 0.23 -21.53 8.49
CA ALA A 102 0.17 -22.88 9.03
C ALA A 102 0.32 -22.90 10.57
N GLN A 103 1.22 -22.09 11.12
CA GLN A 103 1.37 -21.91 12.57
C GLN A 103 0.12 -21.31 13.21
N MET A 104 -0.49 -20.28 12.59
CA MET A 104 -1.75 -19.68 13.07
C MET A 104 -2.91 -20.68 13.07
N LYS A 105 -2.87 -21.70 12.19
CA LYS A 105 -3.83 -22.82 12.17
C LYS A 105 -3.50 -23.91 13.20
N GLY A 106 -2.51 -23.70 14.06
CA GLY A 106 -2.13 -24.59 15.17
C GLY A 106 -1.13 -25.68 14.80
N LYS A 107 -0.49 -25.62 13.63
CA LYS A 107 0.62 -26.54 13.32
C LYS A 107 1.86 -26.14 14.11
N ASP A 108 2.62 -27.13 14.55
CA ASP A 108 3.95 -26.87 15.10
C ASP A 108 4.89 -26.30 14.02
N ASN A 109 5.96 -25.66 14.46
CA ASN A 109 6.93 -24.97 13.62
C ASN A 109 7.50 -25.86 12.51
N ASP A 110 7.74 -27.13 12.81
CA ASP A 110 8.44 -28.06 11.95
C ASP A 110 7.48 -28.62 10.88
N ALA A 111 6.24 -28.93 11.28
CA ALA A 111 5.17 -29.30 10.36
C ALA A 111 4.81 -28.13 9.41
N ALA A 112 4.70 -26.91 9.93
CA ALA A 112 4.43 -25.71 9.15
C ALA A 112 5.53 -25.43 8.10
N ALA A 113 6.81 -25.56 8.50
CA ALA A 113 7.94 -25.40 7.59
C ALA A 113 7.96 -26.47 6.50
N ARG A 114 7.72 -27.74 6.85
CA ARG A 114 7.70 -28.86 5.87
C ARG A 114 6.59 -28.74 4.85
N GLU A 115 5.39 -28.35 5.27
CA GLU A 115 4.25 -28.10 4.36
C GLU A 115 4.59 -27.05 3.29
N ASN A 116 5.42 -26.07 3.64
CA ASN A 116 5.84 -25.00 2.73
C ASN A 116 7.13 -25.33 1.94
N GLY A 117 7.62 -26.57 2.05
CA GLY A 117 8.73 -27.09 1.26
C GLY A 117 10.12 -26.95 1.90
N PHE A 118 10.22 -26.52 3.17
CA PHE A 118 11.48 -26.53 3.91
C PHE A 118 11.74 -27.92 4.53
N ARG A 119 13.00 -28.26 4.86
CA ARG A 119 13.32 -29.55 5.53
C ARG A 119 12.78 -29.64 6.97
N GLY A 120 12.66 -28.47 7.60
CA GLY A 120 12.21 -28.25 8.98
C GLY A 120 12.30 -26.76 9.29
N TYR A 121 11.98 -26.37 10.52
CA TYR A 121 11.94 -24.97 10.93
C TYR A 121 13.33 -24.32 10.96
N GLU A 122 14.35 -25.05 11.39
CA GLU A 122 15.75 -24.58 11.35
C GLU A 122 16.17 -24.24 9.91
N HIS A 123 15.86 -25.12 8.95
CA HIS A 123 16.12 -24.86 7.53
C HIS A 123 15.36 -23.64 7.01
N PHE A 124 14.13 -23.39 7.49
CA PHE A 124 13.39 -22.17 7.15
C PHE A 124 14.10 -20.92 7.66
N VAL A 125 14.56 -20.91 8.92
CA VAL A 125 15.32 -19.80 9.51
C VAL A 125 16.61 -19.56 8.73
N GLU A 126 17.39 -20.60 8.44
CA GLU A 126 18.60 -20.50 7.61
C GLU A 126 18.32 -19.89 6.24
N CYS A 127 17.26 -20.36 5.56
CA CYS A 127 16.87 -19.82 4.25
C CYS A 127 16.46 -18.34 4.33
N ARG A 128 15.71 -17.97 5.38
CA ARG A 128 15.27 -16.58 5.60
C ARG A 128 16.45 -15.66 5.83
N ASP A 129 17.36 -16.06 6.69
CA ASP A 129 18.53 -15.26 7.02
C ASP A 129 19.44 -15.13 5.79
N TYR A 130 19.66 -16.24 5.06
CA TYR A 130 20.39 -16.23 3.78
C TYR A 130 19.79 -15.29 2.72
N VAL A 131 18.48 -15.37 2.48
CA VAL A 131 17.82 -14.48 1.50
C VAL A 131 17.91 -13.03 1.96
N THR A 132 17.69 -12.76 3.26
CA THR A 132 17.84 -11.41 3.81
C THR A 132 19.25 -10.87 3.60
N TRP A 133 20.29 -11.66 3.91
CA TRP A 133 21.69 -11.30 3.68
C TRP A 133 22.00 -11.02 2.20
N LYS A 134 21.47 -11.82 1.26
CA LYS A 134 21.64 -11.58 -0.19
C LYS A 134 21.02 -10.27 -0.66
N TRP A 135 20.03 -9.76 0.07
CA TRP A 135 19.39 -8.48 -0.18
C TRP A 135 19.90 -7.35 0.74
N SER A 136 20.92 -7.60 1.57
CA SER A 136 21.57 -6.56 2.37
C SER A 136 22.74 -5.91 1.63
N VAL A 137 23.05 -4.67 2.00
CA VAL A 137 24.22 -3.90 1.54
C VAL A 137 24.80 -3.06 2.66
N LEU A 138 26.07 -2.67 2.54
CA LEU A 138 26.61 -1.56 3.33
C LEU A 138 25.95 -0.26 2.89
N GLY A 139 25.35 0.45 3.84
CA GLY A 139 24.68 1.72 3.61
C GLY A 139 24.61 2.54 4.88
N THR A 140 23.57 3.35 5.01
CA THR A 140 23.30 4.15 6.21
C THR A 140 21.89 3.87 6.72
N ASN A 141 21.74 3.75 8.04
CA ASN A 141 20.43 3.59 8.67
C ASN A 141 19.62 4.90 8.69
N SER A 142 18.45 4.89 9.33
CA SER A 142 17.55 6.05 9.43
C SER A 142 18.16 7.27 10.12
N ASP A 143 19.19 7.07 10.95
CA ASP A 143 19.91 8.13 11.66
C ASP A 143 21.12 8.64 10.88
N GLY A 144 21.33 8.16 9.64
CA GLY A 144 22.46 8.50 8.80
C GLY A 144 23.78 7.83 9.22
N GLN A 145 23.74 6.87 10.13
CA GLN A 145 24.93 6.15 10.60
C GLN A 145 25.24 4.97 9.68
N PRO A 146 26.52 4.66 9.40
CA PRO A 146 26.91 3.48 8.64
C PRO A 146 26.34 2.19 9.25
N ASP A 147 25.75 1.34 8.42
CA ASP A 147 25.13 0.08 8.86
C ASP A 147 24.99 -0.93 7.71
N VAL A 148 24.65 -2.17 8.03
CA VAL A 148 24.16 -3.16 7.05
C VAL A 148 22.66 -2.99 6.90
N VAL A 149 22.23 -2.46 5.76
CA VAL A 149 20.83 -2.17 5.48
C VAL A 149 20.26 -3.18 4.49
N VAL A 150 19.03 -3.61 4.74
CA VAL A 150 18.26 -4.43 3.80
C VAL A 150 17.73 -3.53 2.71
N LYS A 151 17.92 -3.93 1.45
CA LYS A 151 17.41 -3.20 0.28
C LYS A 151 15.90 -3.06 0.31
N ASP A 152 15.40 -1.88 -0.04
CA ASP A 152 13.97 -1.54 -0.11
C ASP A 152 13.19 -2.53 -0.99
N GLU A 153 13.79 -3.03 -2.06
CA GLU A 153 13.17 -4.01 -2.96
C GLU A 153 12.76 -5.31 -2.25
N TYR A 154 13.50 -5.73 -1.22
CA TYR A 154 13.16 -6.91 -0.43
C TYR A 154 11.94 -6.67 0.47
N THR A 155 11.86 -5.47 1.05
CA THR A 155 10.70 -5.02 1.84
C THR A 155 9.47 -4.83 0.95
N ASN A 156 9.64 -4.28 -0.27
CA ASN A 156 8.57 -4.18 -1.26
C ASN A 156 8.08 -5.56 -1.72
N ALA A 157 8.99 -6.52 -1.87
CA ALA A 157 8.65 -7.90 -2.20
C ALA A 157 7.79 -8.55 -1.11
N MET A 158 8.04 -8.26 0.16
CA MET A 158 7.21 -8.71 1.28
C MET A 158 5.76 -8.19 1.13
N MET A 159 5.58 -6.88 0.93
CA MET A 159 4.24 -6.28 0.74
C MET A 159 3.53 -6.89 -0.48
N LYS A 160 4.25 -7.03 -1.60
CA LYS A 160 3.73 -7.64 -2.83
C LYS A 160 3.30 -9.10 -2.62
N ALA A 161 4.11 -9.89 -1.92
CA ALA A 161 3.77 -11.27 -1.59
C ALA A 161 2.51 -11.35 -0.71
N ARG A 162 2.37 -10.46 0.28
CA ARG A 162 1.20 -10.41 1.16
C ARG A 162 -0.07 -10.03 0.38
N MET A 163 0.02 -9.04 -0.50
CA MET A 163 -1.07 -8.67 -1.40
C MET A 163 -1.44 -9.82 -2.34
N GLY A 164 -0.45 -10.51 -2.90
CA GLY A 164 -0.66 -11.68 -3.75
C GLY A 164 -1.37 -12.83 -3.01
N GLN A 165 -0.99 -13.12 -1.76
CA GLN A 165 -1.69 -14.09 -0.92
C GLN A 165 -3.14 -13.68 -0.64
N HIS A 166 -3.39 -12.41 -0.33
CA HIS A 166 -4.74 -11.92 -0.13
C HIS A 166 -5.60 -12.08 -1.39
N GLN A 167 -5.07 -11.70 -2.56
CA GLN A 167 -5.74 -11.90 -3.84
C GLN A 167 -6.00 -13.38 -4.14
N ALA A 168 -5.03 -14.26 -3.88
CA ALA A 168 -5.18 -15.70 -4.09
C ALA A 168 -6.24 -16.29 -3.15
N ALA A 169 -6.26 -15.89 -1.88
CA ALA A 169 -7.27 -16.33 -0.91
C ALA A 169 -8.68 -15.88 -1.31
N GLN A 170 -8.82 -14.64 -1.79
CA GLN A 170 -10.09 -14.14 -2.32
C GLN A 170 -10.52 -14.91 -3.57
N ALA A 171 -9.61 -15.17 -4.51
CA ALA A 171 -9.91 -15.96 -5.70
C ALA A 171 -10.31 -17.39 -5.34
N ALA A 172 -9.64 -18.01 -4.36
CA ALA A 172 -10.00 -19.33 -3.85
C ALA A 172 -11.39 -19.32 -3.19
N ALA A 173 -11.71 -18.30 -2.39
CA ALA A 173 -13.04 -18.15 -1.80
C ALA A 173 -14.13 -17.95 -2.86
N ALA A 174 -13.87 -17.14 -3.89
CA ALA A 174 -14.78 -16.94 -5.01
C ALA A 174 -15.00 -18.22 -5.83
N ASN A 175 -13.96 -19.03 -6.01
CA ASN A 175 -14.04 -20.31 -6.72
C ASN A 175 -14.74 -21.39 -5.88
N ALA A 176 -14.65 -21.33 -4.55
CA ALA A 176 -15.30 -22.27 -3.65
C ALA A 176 -16.82 -22.12 -3.65
N ASP A 177 -17.33 -20.91 -3.88
CA ASP A 177 -18.75 -20.67 -4.12
C ASP A 177 -18.95 -19.78 -5.37
N PRO A 178 -19.06 -20.40 -6.56
CA PRO A 178 -19.29 -19.69 -7.81
C PRO A 178 -20.62 -18.90 -7.82
N THR A 179 -21.55 -19.19 -6.90
CA THR A 179 -22.82 -18.46 -6.81
C THR A 179 -22.65 -17.08 -6.20
N LEU A 180 -21.58 -16.83 -5.43
CA LEU A 180 -21.29 -15.53 -4.80
C LEU A 180 -21.25 -14.39 -5.81
N LEU A 181 -20.66 -14.62 -6.98
CA LEU A 181 -20.47 -13.60 -8.02
C LEU A 181 -21.47 -13.71 -9.18
N GLN A 182 -22.45 -14.61 -9.10
CA GLN A 182 -23.50 -14.67 -10.13
C GLN A 182 -24.29 -13.35 -10.20
N PRO A 183 -24.62 -12.88 -11.42
CA PRO A 183 -25.39 -11.65 -11.59
C PRO A 183 -26.76 -11.73 -10.92
N GLU A 184 -27.12 -10.69 -10.17
CA GLU A 184 -28.46 -10.55 -9.58
C GLU A 184 -29.37 -9.84 -10.60
N ASP A 185 -30.43 -10.51 -11.06
CA ASP A 185 -31.34 -9.98 -12.09
C ASP A 185 -30.61 -9.57 -13.40
N GLY A 186 -29.53 -10.30 -13.72
CA GLY A 186 -28.65 -10.00 -14.85
C GLY A 186 -27.73 -8.80 -14.64
N VAL A 187 -27.59 -8.28 -13.42
CA VAL A 187 -26.70 -7.17 -13.07
C VAL A 187 -25.48 -7.73 -12.33
N THR A 188 -24.29 -7.57 -12.90
CA THR A 188 -23.04 -8.01 -12.26
C THR A 188 -22.66 -7.09 -11.10
N VAL A 189 -21.76 -7.55 -10.23
CA VAL A 189 -21.24 -6.74 -9.12
C VAL A 189 -20.52 -5.48 -9.64
N GLU A 190 -19.84 -5.55 -10.78
CA GLU A 190 -19.14 -4.44 -11.40
C GLU A 190 -20.11 -3.39 -11.96
N ALA A 191 -21.18 -3.83 -12.64
CA ALA A 191 -22.21 -2.92 -13.15
C ALA A 191 -22.95 -2.22 -11.99
N TRP A 192 -23.26 -2.96 -10.92
CA TRP A 192 -23.87 -2.41 -9.72
C TRP A 192 -22.93 -1.42 -9.00
N ALA A 193 -21.65 -1.77 -8.83
CA ALA A 193 -20.64 -0.92 -8.20
C ALA A 193 -20.35 0.35 -9.01
N GLY A 194 -20.19 0.22 -10.33
CA GLY A 194 -19.98 1.35 -11.24
C GLY A 194 -21.15 2.31 -11.25
N ALA A 195 -22.38 1.79 -11.30
CA ALA A 195 -23.60 2.60 -11.17
C ALA A 195 -23.65 3.31 -9.82
N SER A 196 -23.37 2.59 -8.73
CA SER A 196 -23.33 3.15 -7.36
C SER A 196 -22.31 4.29 -7.23
N ALA A 197 -21.12 4.11 -7.80
CA ALA A 197 -20.04 5.10 -7.78
C ALA A 197 -20.43 6.39 -8.52
N ASN A 198 -21.02 6.27 -9.71
CA ASN A 198 -21.44 7.42 -10.51
C ASN A 198 -22.64 8.14 -9.87
N LEU A 199 -23.58 7.39 -9.28
CA LEU A 199 -24.69 7.98 -8.52
C LEU A 199 -24.21 8.74 -7.29
N ALA A 200 -23.16 8.27 -6.61
CA ALA A 200 -22.57 8.95 -5.46
C ALA A 200 -21.89 10.28 -5.82
N GLN A 201 -21.50 10.47 -7.08
CA GLN A 201 -20.93 11.72 -7.59
C GLN A 201 -21.98 12.76 -8.01
N LEU A 202 -23.26 12.37 -8.07
CA LEU A 202 -24.33 13.31 -8.42
C LEU A 202 -24.52 14.34 -7.30
N PRO A 203 -24.81 15.61 -7.63
CA PRO A 203 -25.09 16.64 -6.64
C PRO A 203 -26.38 16.30 -5.86
N GLN A 204 -26.51 16.79 -4.63
CA GLN A 204 -27.66 16.48 -3.76
C GLN A 204 -29.03 16.85 -4.38
N ASN A 205 -29.06 17.83 -5.28
CA ASN A 205 -30.25 18.27 -6.00
C ASN A 205 -30.41 17.61 -7.38
N ALA A 206 -29.72 16.49 -7.64
CA ALA A 206 -29.81 15.79 -8.91
C ALA A 206 -31.25 15.40 -9.24
N THR A 207 -31.64 15.69 -10.47
CA THR A 207 -32.95 15.36 -11.01
C THR A 207 -33.05 13.87 -11.32
N MET A 208 -34.28 13.35 -11.41
CA MET A 208 -34.50 11.96 -11.83
C MET A 208 -34.00 11.69 -13.25
N ALA A 209 -33.95 12.70 -14.12
CA ALA A 209 -33.37 12.57 -15.45
C ALA A 209 -31.85 12.31 -15.40
N GLN A 210 -31.12 13.01 -14.53
CA GLN A 210 -29.68 12.79 -14.34
C GLN A 210 -29.39 11.42 -13.73
N VAL A 211 -30.22 10.96 -12.79
CA VAL A 211 -30.13 9.60 -12.24
C VAL A 211 -30.35 8.55 -13.34
N ALA A 212 -31.38 8.74 -14.19
CA ALA A 212 -31.66 7.83 -15.30
C ALA A 212 -30.51 7.80 -16.32
N GLU A 213 -29.90 8.95 -16.63
CA GLU A 213 -28.76 9.02 -17.55
C GLU A 213 -27.56 8.23 -17.01
N VAL A 214 -27.25 8.37 -15.71
CA VAL A 214 -26.16 7.61 -15.08
C VAL A 214 -26.43 6.11 -15.15
N LEU A 215 -27.63 5.67 -14.77
CA LEU A 215 -28.01 4.25 -14.79
C LEU A 215 -28.00 3.65 -16.21
N ALA A 216 -28.41 4.43 -17.20
CA ALA A 216 -28.45 4.00 -18.60
C ALA A 216 -27.05 3.63 -19.14
N ARG A 217 -25.97 4.27 -18.66
CA ARG A 217 -24.58 3.92 -19.02
C ARG A 217 -24.20 2.49 -18.62
N PHE A 218 -24.91 1.91 -17.67
CA PHE A 218 -24.74 0.54 -17.19
C PHE A 218 -25.85 -0.41 -17.70
N GLY A 219 -26.69 0.05 -18.63
CA GLY A 219 -27.83 -0.75 -19.12
C GLY A 219 -28.91 -0.98 -18.06
N LEU A 220 -29.03 -0.06 -17.09
CA LEU A 220 -29.98 -0.14 -15.98
C LEU A 220 -31.03 0.96 -16.08
N ASP A 221 -32.25 0.62 -15.68
CA ASP A 221 -33.25 1.59 -15.25
C ASP A 221 -33.30 1.64 -13.71
N LYS A 222 -34.08 2.58 -13.17
CA LYS A 222 -34.19 2.78 -11.71
C LYS A 222 -34.76 1.57 -10.98
N ALA A 223 -35.77 0.90 -11.54
CA ALA A 223 -36.41 -0.25 -10.89
C ALA A 223 -35.46 -1.45 -10.87
N ARG A 224 -34.75 -1.70 -11.97
CA ARG A 224 -33.75 -2.76 -12.09
C ARG A 224 -32.56 -2.51 -11.17
N TYR A 225 -32.07 -1.27 -11.09
CA TYR A 225 -31.02 -0.90 -10.16
C TYR A 225 -31.45 -1.10 -8.71
N ASP A 226 -32.63 -0.62 -8.30
CA ASP A 226 -33.09 -0.74 -6.91
C ASP A 226 -33.24 -2.22 -6.50
N LYS A 227 -33.78 -3.06 -7.40
CA LYS A 227 -33.92 -4.51 -7.17
C LYS A 227 -32.55 -5.20 -7.08
N ALA A 228 -31.64 -4.94 -8.02
CA ALA A 228 -30.29 -5.50 -7.99
C ALA A 228 -29.52 -5.04 -6.75
N ASN A 229 -29.65 -3.77 -6.36
CA ASN A 229 -29.02 -3.22 -5.17
C ASN A 229 -29.49 -3.93 -3.89
N LEU A 230 -30.80 -4.19 -3.74
CA LEU A 230 -31.31 -4.95 -2.59
C LEU A 230 -30.80 -6.40 -2.59
N ALA A 231 -30.78 -7.05 -3.75
CA ALA A 231 -30.31 -8.43 -3.89
C ALA A 231 -28.81 -8.54 -3.56
N TRP A 232 -27.98 -7.67 -4.11
CA TRP A 232 -26.55 -7.63 -3.84
C TRP A 232 -26.24 -7.31 -2.38
N GLN A 233 -26.94 -6.35 -1.76
CA GLN A 233 -26.79 -6.08 -0.33
C GLN A 233 -27.16 -7.29 0.54
N ALA A 234 -28.27 -7.98 0.22
CA ALA A 234 -28.68 -9.19 0.93
C ALA A 234 -27.69 -10.35 0.72
N LYS A 235 -27.04 -10.43 -0.44
CA LYS A 235 -25.99 -11.41 -0.73
C LYS A 235 -24.70 -11.11 0.04
N MET A 236 -24.29 -9.84 0.03
CA MET A 236 -23.12 -9.36 0.78
C MET A 236 -23.27 -9.56 2.30
N GLN A 237 -24.48 -9.41 2.84
CA GLN A 237 -24.75 -9.72 4.26
C GLN A 237 -24.57 -11.21 4.62
N ARG A 238 -24.71 -12.11 3.64
CA ARG A 238 -24.52 -13.56 3.81
C ARG A 238 -23.11 -14.00 3.43
N ASP A 239 -22.35 -13.16 2.73
CA ASP A 239 -20.97 -13.41 2.34
C ASP A 239 -20.03 -13.22 3.53
N THR A 240 -19.64 -14.32 4.15
CA THR A 240 -18.66 -14.34 5.25
C THR A 240 -17.21 -14.28 4.75
N THR A 241 -16.98 -14.35 3.45
CA THR A 241 -15.65 -14.37 2.82
C THR A 241 -15.19 -12.98 2.35
N ALA A 242 -16.10 -11.99 2.38
CA ALA A 242 -15.90 -10.63 1.90
C ALA A 242 -15.56 -10.51 0.39
N VAL A 243 -15.72 -11.57 -0.40
CA VAL A 243 -15.45 -11.59 -1.85
C VAL A 243 -16.29 -10.54 -2.58
N ILE A 244 -17.58 -10.43 -2.26
CA ILE A 244 -18.49 -9.48 -2.90
C ILE A 244 -18.10 -8.05 -2.50
N ALA A 245 -17.76 -7.84 -1.22
CA ALA A 245 -17.37 -6.53 -0.70
C ALA A 245 -16.08 -6.04 -1.36
N THR A 246 -15.08 -6.90 -1.53
CA THR A 246 -13.84 -6.57 -2.25
C THR A 246 -14.13 -6.24 -3.71
N LYS A 247 -14.83 -7.12 -4.44
CA LYS A 247 -15.14 -6.91 -5.86
C LYS A 247 -15.92 -5.62 -6.10
N PHE A 248 -16.89 -5.34 -5.22
CA PHE A 248 -17.60 -4.07 -5.22
C PHE A 248 -16.65 -2.89 -5.00
N GLY A 249 -15.79 -2.94 -3.97
CA GLY A 249 -14.84 -1.88 -3.66
C GLY A 249 -13.87 -1.59 -4.81
N GLU A 250 -13.33 -2.64 -5.44
CA GLU A 250 -12.45 -2.54 -6.62
C GLU A 250 -13.15 -1.84 -7.79
N ALA A 251 -14.34 -2.31 -8.15
CA ALA A 251 -15.11 -1.76 -9.27
C ALA A 251 -15.62 -0.33 -8.99
N PHE A 252 -16.02 -0.06 -7.74
CA PHE A 252 -16.43 1.26 -7.28
C PHE A 252 -15.26 2.25 -7.36
N ALA A 253 -14.10 1.90 -6.80
CA ALA A 253 -12.90 2.73 -6.87
C ALA A 253 -12.45 2.94 -8.32
N ALA A 254 -12.49 1.91 -9.16
CA ALA A 254 -12.17 2.02 -10.59
C ALA A 254 -13.13 3.00 -11.30
N ALA A 255 -14.43 2.93 -11.03
CA ALA A 255 -15.42 3.86 -11.59
C ALA A 255 -15.23 5.31 -11.11
N GLN A 256 -14.61 5.52 -9.94
CA GLN A 256 -14.20 6.84 -9.45
C GLN A 256 -12.81 7.29 -9.97
N GLY A 257 -12.11 6.45 -10.73
CA GLY A 257 -10.74 6.72 -11.19
C GLY A 257 -9.67 6.54 -10.11
N GLN A 258 -9.97 5.78 -9.06
CA GLN A 258 -9.13 5.56 -7.87
C GLN A 258 -8.65 4.10 -7.71
N GLY A 259 -9.01 3.21 -8.64
CA GLY A 259 -8.69 1.78 -8.56
C GLY A 259 -7.38 1.38 -9.26
N ALA A 260 -6.69 0.36 -8.73
CA ALA A 260 -5.47 -0.21 -9.31
C ALA A 260 -5.65 -0.82 -10.72
N GLY A 261 -6.91 -1.03 -11.16
CA GLY A 261 -7.31 -1.52 -12.49
C GLY A 261 -7.85 -0.45 -13.44
N ALA A 262 -7.84 0.84 -13.06
CA ALA A 262 -8.02 1.91 -14.04
C ALA A 262 -6.86 1.86 -15.04
N GLY A 263 -7.13 2.01 -16.33
CA GLY A 263 -6.05 2.15 -17.31
C GLY A 263 -5.12 3.27 -16.89
N GLU A 264 -3.81 3.07 -17.04
CA GLU A 264 -2.79 4.04 -16.66
C GLU A 264 -3.12 5.41 -17.28
N PRO A 265 -3.46 6.43 -16.47
CA PRO A 265 -4.02 7.68 -17.00
C PRO A 265 -2.93 8.59 -17.59
N CYS A 266 -1.69 8.39 -17.19
CA CYS A 266 -0.46 8.97 -17.74
C CYS A 266 0.73 8.17 -17.21
N THR A 267 1.91 8.33 -17.82
CA THR A 267 3.13 7.69 -17.30
C THR A 267 3.51 8.22 -15.92
N PHE A 268 4.23 7.41 -15.14
CA PHE A 268 4.72 7.83 -13.83
C PHE A 268 5.59 9.08 -13.91
N GLU A 269 6.47 9.17 -14.92
CA GLU A 269 7.31 10.35 -15.16
C GLU A 269 6.47 11.59 -15.46
N LYS A 270 5.34 11.43 -16.18
CA LYS A 270 4.44 12.55 -16.46
C LYS A 270 3.75 13.02 -15.20
N PHE A 271 3.27 12.09 -14.37
CA PHE A 271 2.69 12.42 -13.08
C PHE A 271 3.66 13.19 -12.18
N CYS A 272 4.90 12.70 -12.03
CA CYS A 272 5.94 13.40 -11.26
C CYS A 272 6.30 14.77 -11.84
N GLU A 273 6.34 14.92 -13.18
CA GLU A 273 6.58 16.20 -13.83
C GLU A 273 5.49 17.22 -13.49
N VAL A 274 4.22 16.83 -13.61
CA VAL A 274 3.09 17.71 -13.28
C VAL A 274 3.11 18.10 -11.81
N MET A 275 3.38 17.13 -10.91
CA MET A 275 3.44 17.38 -9.46
C MET A 275 4.54 18.39 -9.10
N ALA A 276 5.76 18.21 -9.63
CA ALA A 276 6.88 19.13 -9.41
C ALA A 276 6.62 20.52 -10.01
N ALA A 277 6.01 20.57 -11.21
CA ALA A 277 5.66 21.84 -11.86
C ALA A 277 4.64 22.64 -11.04
N GLN A 278 3.58 21.98 -10.54
CA GLN A 278 2.58 22.61 -9.69
C GLN A 278 3.19 23.19 -8.41
N ALA A 279 4.12 22.45 -7.78
CA ALA A 279 4.84 22.93 -6.60
C ALA A 279 5.66 24.19 -6.92
N MET A 280 6.42 24.20 -8.02
CA MET A 280 7.20 25.37 -8.42
C MET A 280 6.33 26.57 -8.79
N TRP A 281 5.23 26.37 -9.51
CA TRP A 281 4.32 27.46 -9.85
C TRP A 281 3.64 28.06 -8.63
N ALA A 282 3.27 27.22 -7.65
CA ALA A 282 2.74 27.69 -6.38
C ALA A 282 3.78 28.51 -5.61
N GLU A 283 5.03 28.05 -5.54
CA GLU A 283 6.16 28.79 -4.95
C GLU A 283 6.43 30.14 -5.65
N GLN A 284 6.19 30.19 -6.97
CA GLN A 284 6.35 31.39 -7.81
C GLN A 284 5.11 32.31 -7.80
N GLY A 285 4.04 31.96 -7.10
CA GLY A 285 2.80 32.74 -7.07
C GLY A 285 1.99 32.71 -8.38
N LEU A 286 2.25 31.76 -9.27
CA LEU A 286 1.54 31.59 -10.53
C LEU A 286 0.19 30.86 -10.32
N ASP A 287 -0.79 31.14 -11.19
CA ASP A 287 -2.05 30.39 -11.21
C ASP A 287 -1.82 28.96 -11.72
N VAL A 288 -1.73 28.02 -10.78
CA VAL A 288 -1.51 26.59 -11.03
C VAL A 288 -2.55 26.02 -12.00
N ASN A 289 -3.82 26.43 -11.94
CA ASN A 289 -4.86 25.91 -12.82
C ASN A 289 -4.72 26.43 -14.25
N ALA A 290 -4.34 27.69 -14.42
CA ALA A 290 -4.02 28.25 -15.73
C ALA A 290 -2.79 27.57 -16.33
N GLN A 291 -1.75 27.34 -15.52
CA GLN A 291 -0.50 26.71 -15.95
C GLN A 291 -0.67 25.22 -16.31
N LEU A 292 -1.50 24.47 -15.56
CA LEU A 292 -1.85 23.08 -15.93
C LEU A 292 -2.42 23.01 -17.34
N ARG A 293 -3.31 23.95 -17.68
CA ARG A 293 -3.93 24.01 -19.01
C ARG A 293 -2.93 24.44 -20.08
N ALA A 294 -2.11 25.45 -19.80
CA ALA A 294 -1.16 26.01 -20.76
C ALA A 294 0.01 25.06 -21.07
N VAL A 295 0.56 24.39 -20.06
CA VAL A 295 1.79 23.60 -20.19
C VAL A 295 1.51 22.13 -20.48
N PHE A 296 0.43 21.58 -19.92
CA PHE A 296 0.13 20.15 -20.00
C PHE A 296 -1.16 19.84 -20.76
N GLY A 297 -1.96 20.84 -21.11
CA GLY A 297 -3.25 20.62 -21.76
C GLY A 297 -4.26 19.88 -20.88
N ILE A 298 -4.04 19.87 -19.55
CA ILE A 298 -4.90 19.19 -18.59
C ILE A 298 -5.57 20.17 -17.63
N ASN A 299 -6.62 19.73 -16.96
CA ASN A 299 -7.27 20.45 -15.87
C ASN A 299 -7.04 19.75 -14.52
N ALA A 300 -7.48 20.40 -13.44
CA ALA A 300 -7.36 19.88 -12.08
C ALA A 300 -8.07 18.52 -11.89
N ALA A 301 -9.20 18.27 -12.56
CA ALA A 301 -9.92 17.00 -12.45
C ALA A 301 -9.16 15.85 -13.11
N GLU A 302 -8.46 16.10 -14.23
CA GLU A 302 -7.58 15.13 -14.87
C GLU A 302 -6.35 14.83 -14.00
N TYR A 303 -5.74 15.86 -13.42
CA TYR A 303 -4.64 15.65 -12.46
C TYR A 303 -5.09 14.87 -11.23
N SER A 304 -6.29 15.12 -10.70
CA SER A 304 -6.87 14.33 -9.61
C SER A 304 -6.98 12.85 -9.97
N LYS A 305 -7.25 12.49 -11.23
CA LYS A 305 -7.22 11.09 -11.70
C LYS A 305 -5.78 10.54 -11.70
N TYR A 306 -4.80 11.33 -12.11
CA TYR A 306 -3.38 10.92 -12.08
C TYR A 306 -2.94 10.61 -10.65
N SER A 307 -3.19 11.55 -9.74
CA SER A 307 -2.86 11.41 -8.32
C SER A 307 -3.58 10.23 -7.68
N SER A 308 -4.86 10.02 -7.99
CA SER A 308 -5.63 8.89 -7.47
C SER A 308 -5.09 7.53 -7.93
N TYR A 309 -4.50 7.46 -9.13
CA TYR A 309 -3.91 6.23 -9.66
C TYR A 309 -2.50 5.98 -9.12
N TRP A 310 -1.65 7.00 -9.11
CA TRP A 310 -0.23 6.86 -8.79
C TRP A 310 0.07 6.95 -7.29
N SER A 311 -0.67 7.74 -6.51
CA SER A 311 -0.37 7.92 -5.08
C SER A 311 -0.46 6.62 -4.26
N PRO A 312 -1.49 5.76 -4.42
CA PRO A 312 -1.53 4.48 -3.72
C PRO A 312 -0.38 3.54 -4.13
N LYS A 313 0.06 3.61 -5.39
CA LYS A 313 1.19 2.82 -5.90
C LYS A 313 2.51 3.30 -5.29
N MET A 314 2.72 4.61 -5.21
CA MET A 314 3.87 5.17 -4.50
C MET A 314 3.85 4.83 -3.01
N ALA A 315 2.69 4.83 -2.37
CA ALA A 315 2.57 4.50 -0.95
C ALA A 315 2.94 3.04 -0.62
N THR A 316 2.97 2.15 -1.61
CA THR A 316 3.23 0.71 -1.45
C THR A 316 4.51 0.24 -2.15
N ASP A 317 5.20 1.13 -2.87
CA ASP A 317 6.44 0.85 -3.58
C ASP A 317 7.50 1.92 -3.26
N ILE A 318 8.39 1.59 -2.31
CA ILE A 318 9.47 2.48 -1.89
C ILE A 318 10.43 2.79 -3.04
N ALA A 319 10.62 1.89 -4.01
CA ALA A 319 11.47 2.16 -5.16
C ALA A 319 10.84 3.24 -6.07
N MET A 320 9.51 3.27 -6.19
CA MET A 320 8.80 4.38 -6.83
C MET A 320 8.95 5.69 -6.04
N VAL A 321 8.97 5.66 -4.70
CA VAL A 321 9.22 6.85 -3.87
C VAL A 321 10.63 7.39 -4.12
N ASN A 322 11.65 6.53 -4.13
CA ASN A 322 13.03 6.94 -4.42
C ASN A 322 13.14 7.54 -5.83
N ARG A 323 12.49 6.92 -6.82
CA ARG A 323 12.41 7.44 -8.19
C ARG A 323 11.64 8.76 -8.27
N GLN A 324 10.57 8.92 -7.50
CA GLN A 324 9.82 10.17 -7.39
C GLN A 324 10.73 11.30 -6.90
N GLN A 325 11.58 11.06 -5.90
CA GLN A 325 12.52 12.07 -5.39
C GLN A 325 13.55 12.50 -6.45
N GLU A 326 14.06 11.55 -7.24
CA GLU A 326 14.96 11.86 -8.35
C GLU A 326 14.27 12.72 -9.42
N LEU A 327 13.06 12.31 -9.83
CA LEU A 327 12.26 13.01 -10.83
C LEU A 327 11.81 14.39 -10.33
N ASP A 328 11.45 14.52 -9.06
CA ASP A 328 11.06 15.78 -8.43
C ASP A 328 12.22 16.78 -8.47
N ARG A 329 13.44 16.39 -8.06
CA ARG A 329 14.63 17.25 -8.21
C ARG A 329 14.85 17.69 -9.65
N LYS A 330 14.78 16.76 -10.60
CA LYS A 330 14.97 17.03 -12.04
C LYS A 330 13.94 18.03 -12.56
N TYR A 331 12.66 17.82 -12.26
CA TYR A 331 11.57 18.64 -12.80
C TYR A 331 11.41 19.97 -12.05
N ARG A 332 11.66 20.03 -10.74
CA ARG A 332 11.75 21.30 -10.03
C ARG A 332 12.79 22.22 -10.67
N ALA A 333 13.98 21.70 -10.96
CA ALA A 333 15.02 22.46 -11.66
C ALA A 333 14.55 22.96 -13.04
N LYS A 334 13.78 22.17 -13.79
CA LYS A 334 13.19 22.58 -15.07
C LYS A 334 12.21 23.75 -14.93
N TYR A 335 11.40 23.79 -13.88
CA TYR A 335 10.36 24.80 -13.69
C TYR A 335 10.78 25.99 -12.81
N GLN A 336 11.96 25.93 -12.20
CA GLN A 336 12.50 26.98 -11.34
C GLN A 336 12.72 28.34 -12.06
N GLY A 337 12.88 28.34 -13.38
CA GLY A 337 13.11 29.55 -14.18
C GLY A 337 11.86 30.20 -14.81
N ALA A 338 10.67 29.59 -14.72
CA ALA A 338 9.48 30.10 -15.42
C ALA A 338 8.93 31.44 -14.89
N ALA A 339 9.36 31.88 -13.71
CA ALA A 339 9.02 33.20 -13.16
C ALA A 339 9.85 34.36 -13.74
N SER A 340 10.97 34.09 -14.41
CA SER A 340 11.93 35.13 -14.81
C SER A 340 11.61 35.88 -16.11
N THR A 341 10.51 35.56 -16.79
CA THR A 341 10.13 36.22 -18.06
C THR A 341 8.86 37.06 -17.97
N ALA A 342 8.27 37.23 -16.79
CA ALA A 342 7.01 37.97 -16.61
C ALA A 342 7.19 39.41 -16.09
N ASP A 343 8.38 39.78 -15.57
CA ASP A 343 8.64 41.11 -14.99
C ASP A 343 9.44 42.06 -15.89
N ASP A 344 9.99 41.58 -17.02
CA ASP A 344 10.80 42.43 -17.93
C ASP A 344 9.96 43.29 -18.90
N ASP A 345 8.63 43.12 -18.95
CA ASP A 345 7.76 43.80 -19.93
C ASP A 345 6.78 44.84 -19.32
N LEU A 346 6.94 45.21 -18.04
CA LEU A 346 6.19 46.30 -17.40
C LEU A 346 7.08 47.47 -17.00
N SER A 347 7.84 48.00 -17.95
CA SER A 347 8.38 49.36 -17.88
C SER A 347 8.21 50.11 -19.21
N LEU A 348 7.05 50.75 -19.38
CA LEU A 348 6.85 51.94 -20.21
C LEU A 348 5.86 52.91 -19.54
#